data_AF-A0A933DWY3-F1
#
_entry.id   AF-A0A933DWY3-F1
#
_cell.length_a   1.000
_cell.length_b   1.000
_cell.length_c   1.000
_cell.angle_alpha   90.00
_cell.angle_beta   90.00
_cell.angle_gamma   90.00
#
_symmetry.space_group_name_H-M   'P 1'
#
loop_
_entity.id
_entity.type
_entity.pdbx_description
1 polymer ?
#
loop_
_entity_poly.entity_id
_entity_poly.type
_entity_poly.pdbx_seq_one_letter_code
_entity_poly.pdbx_strand_id
1 'polypeptide(L)' 'MWRNPRTRRRAVVPHHSREIAEETMRAIVRQAGLTVDEFLAL' A
#
# COMPACT_ATOMS: atom_id res chain seq x y z
N MET A 1 2.63 5.68 8.55
CA MET A 1 1.16 5.59 8.31
C MET A 1 0.80 6.65 7.28
N TRP A 2 0.05 6.27 6.24
CA TRP A 2 -0.42 7.19 5.19
C TRP A 2 -1.95 7.30 5.20
N ARG A 3 -2.46 8.47 4.80
CA ARG A 3 -3.88 8.77 4.65
C ARG A 3 -4.14 9.49 3.33
N ASN A 4 -5.10 9.00 2.55
CA ASN A 4 -5.55 9.66 1.33
C ASN A 4 -6.50 10.83 1.66
N PRO A 5 -6.21 12.08 1.27
CA PRO A 5 -7.08 13.22 1.55
C PRO A 5 -8.39 13.22 0.74
N ARG A 6 -8.41 12.57 -0.43
CA ARG A 6 -9.58 12.53 -1.33
C ARG A 6 -10.53 11.39 -0.98
N THR A 7 -10.00 10.19 -0.75
CA THR A 7 -10.81 8.98 -0.51
C THR A 7 -10.92 8.60 0.96
N ARG A 8 -10.20 9.29 1.86
CA ARG A 8 -10.10 8.99 3.29
C ARG A 8 -9.55 7.60 3.63
N ARG A 9 -9.05 6.84 2.64
CA ARG A 9 -8.35 5.56 2.83
C ARG A 9 -7.08 5.75 3.65
N ARG A 10 -6.65 4.68 4.31
CA ARG A 10 -5.43 4.64 5.12
C ARG A 10 -4.64 3.40 4.75
N ALA A 11 -3.32 3.54 4.70
CA ALA A 11 -2.40 2.42 4.55
C ALA A 11 -1.31 2.50 5.63
N VAL A 12 -0.97 1.35 6.21
CA VAL A 12 0.16 1.24 7.14
C VAL A 12 1.32 0.60 6.39
N VAL A 13 2.33 1.41 6.09
CA VAL A 13 3.56 0.93 5.46
C VAL A 13 4.61 0.78 6.57
N PRO A 14 5.11 -0.45 6.82
CA PRO A 14 6.24 -0.66 7.71
C PRO A 14 7.45 0.17 7.26
N HIS A 15 8.18 0.74 8.20
CA HIS A 15 9.41 1.46 7.93
C HIS A 15 10.58 0.74 8.58
N HIS A 16 11.24 -0.13 7.82
CA HIS A 16 12.44 -0.85 8.20
C HIS A 16 13.29 -1.18 6.96
N SER A 17 14.59 -1.45 7.14
CA SER A 17 15.54 -1.69 6.04
C SER A 17 15.40 -3.04 5.34
N ARG A 18 14.59 -3.96 5.87
CA ARG A 18 14.31 -5.26 5.24
C ARG A 18 13.24 -5.13 4.15
N GLU A 19 13.28 -6.07 3.22
CA GLU A 19 12.22 -6.24 2.23
C GLU A 19 10.86 -6.44 2.89
N ILE A 20 9.82 -5.95 2.21
CA ILE A 20 8.43 -6.16 2.61
C ILE A 20 8.00 -7.48 1.99
N ALA A 21 7.50 -8.40 2.83
CA ALA A 21 6.95 -9.67 2.36
C ALA A 21 5.83 -9.44 1.32
N GLU A 22 5.75 -10.30 0.31
CA GLU A 22 4.82 -10.14 -0.81
C GLU A 22 3.36 -9.96 -0.35
N GLU A 23 2.89 -10.78 0.60
CA GLU A 23 1.55 -10.67 1.17
C GLU A 23 1.31 -9.33 1.86
N THR A 24 2.33 -8.81 2.55
CA THR A 24 2.27 -7.49 3.20
C THR A 24 2.16 -6.39 2.15
N MET A 25 2.92 -6.49 1.07
CA MET A 25 2.83 -5.55 -0.05
C MET A 25 1.44 -5.58 -0.70
N ARG A 26 0.90 -6.76 -0.98
CA ARG A 26 -0.47 -6.93 -1.51
C ARG A 26 -1.53 -6.34 -0.56
N ALA A 27 -1.36 -6.52 0.75
CA ALA A 27 -2.26 -5.93 1.75
C ALA A 27 -2.21 -4.39 1.73
N ILE A 28 -1.02 -3.80 1.62
CA ILE A 28 -0.82 -2.35 1.52
C ILE A 28 -1.48 -1.79 0.26
N VAL A 29 -1.26 -2.42 -0.90
CA VAL A 29 -1.85 -2.02 -2.18
C VAL A 29 -3.39 -2.04 -2.09
N ARG A 30 -3.95 -3.12 -1.52
CA ARG A 30 -5.39 -3.23 -1.28
C ARG A 30 -5.92 -2.15 -0.32
N GLN A 31 -5.18 -1.84 0.75
CA GLN A 31 -5.54 -0.76 1.69
C GLN A 31 -5.53 0.62 1.03
N ALA A 32 -4.60 0.87 0.11
CA ALA A 32 -4.59 2.07 -0.72
C ALA A 32 -5.77 2.14 -1.70
N GLY A 33 -6.44 1.00 -1.94
CA GLY A 33 -7.58 0.86 -2.84
C GLY A 33 -7.17 0.77 -4.30
N LEU A 34 -6.01 0.16 -4.57
CA LEU A 34 -5.48 -0.13 -5.89
C LEU A 34 -5.52 -1.64 -6.17
N THR A 35 -5.53 -2.01 -7.43
CA THR A 35 -5.13 -3.34 -7.88
C THR A 35 -3.60 -3.45 -7.98
N VAL A 36 -3.08 -4.67 -8.13
CA VAL A 36 -1.64 -4.86 -8.34
C VAL A 36 -1.20 -4.24 -9.66
N ASP A 37 -1.98 -4.41 -10.72
CA ASP A 37 -1.66 -3.85 -12.04
C ASP A 37 -1.67 -2.32 -12.03
N GLU A 38 -2.65 -1.70 -11.37
CA GLU A 38 -2.70 -0.25 -11.17
C GLU A 38 -1.47 0.25 -10.41
N PHE A 39 -1.04 -0.49 -9.37
CA PHE A 39 0.15 -0.12 -8.59
C PHE A 39 1.45 -0.21 -9.41
N LEU A 40 1.60 -1.25 -10.24
CA LEU A 40 2.79 -1.42 -11.09
C LEU A 40 2.84 -0.42 -12.26
N ALA A 41 1.71 0.21 -12.58
CA ALA A 41 1.60 1.24 -13.63
C ALA A 41 1.78 2.68 -13.11
N LEU A 42 1.98 2.89 -11.80
CA LEU A 42 2.27 4.21 -11.19
C LEU A 42 3.75 4.61 -11.33
#